data_AF-A0A9X9S2N4-F1
#
_entry.id   AF-A0A9X9S2N4-F1
#
_cell.length_a   1.000
_cell.length_b   1.000
_cell.length_c   1.000
_cell.angle_alpha   90.00
_cell.angle_beta   90.00
_cell.angle_gamma   90.00
#
_symmetry.space_group_name_H-M   'P 1'
#
loop_
_entity.id
_entity.type
_entity.pdbx_description
1 polymer ?
#
loop_
_entity_poly.entity_id
_entity_poly.type
_entity_poly.pdbx_seq_one_letter_code
_entity_poly.pdbx_strand_id
1 'polypeptide(L)'
;MKPVYGILMAVALAGILCAAGCTTTETAGGETPTPVAVQDKIVLVGQNNNDDIIPVDMQTEIRITLPENPTTGYSWNVTNADGLAITSDAYVPPEEERPGAGGTHVWALEPKVTGIVTFSAVYVRPWEDAHPDDETYTITFYVAPEGTTVVDVISANNGTTISVSKGDAVLVTLDENPTTGYQWNASVSGSAEIVTDSFVPPYSEIPISGAGGIHKWLVTFDGEPSGNFDAGYGRPWEETAEDAETFSVIFAGV
;
A
#
# COMPACT_ATOMS: atom_id res chain seq x y z
N MET A 1 -44.79 -6.14 31.23
CA MET A 1 -45.32 -5.32 32.33
C MET A 1 -44.39 -4.12 32.51
N LYS A 2 -44.94 -2.89 32.51
CA LYS A 2 -44.21 -1.62 32.69
C LYS A 2 -43.94 -1.35 34.18
N PRO A 3 -43.15 -0.32 34.56
CA PRO A 3 -43.64 1.08 34.62
C PRO A 3 -42.65 2.05 33.91
N VAL A 4 -43.00 3.12 33.17
CA VAL A 4 -43.80 4.36 33.40
C VAL A 4 -43.28 5.27 34.52
N TYR A 5 -42.61 6.36 34.11
CA TYR A 5 -42.63 7.74 34.65
C TYR A 5 -42.12 8.63 33.48
N GLY A 6 -42.75 9.66 32.93
CA GLY A 6 -43.84 10.51 33.39
C GLY A 6 -43.28 11.78 34.02
N ILE A 7 -43.20 12.89 33.26
CA ILE A 7 -43.63 14.26 33.62
C ILE A 7 -43.14 15.26 32.55
N LEU A 8 -44.12 15.81 31.82
CA LEU A 8 -44.07 17.06 31.08
C LEU A 8 -44.41 18.20 32.06
N MET A 9 -43.65 19.29 32.05
CA MET A 9 -44.17 20.60 32.48
C MET A 9 -43.50 21.73 31.69
N ALA A 10 -44.31 22.40 30.89
CA ALA A 10 -44.01 23.68 30.27
C ALA A 10 -44.34 24.80 31.26
N VAL A 11 -43.47 25.82 31.36
CA VAL A 11 -43.84 27.14 31.85
C VAL A 11 -43.19 28.17 30.93
N ALA A 12 -44.04 28.90 30.20
CA ALA A 12 -43.69 30.11 29.48
C ALA A 12 -43.78 31.31 30.42
N LEU A 13 -42.87 32.27 30.30
CA LEU A 13 -43.13 33.65 30.72
C LEU A 13 -42.33 34.63 29.84
N ALA A 14 -43.09 35.51 29.20
CA ALA A 14 -42.62 36.59 28.34
C ALA A 14 -42.17 37.81 29.18
N GLY A 15 -41.15 38.53 28.69
CA GLY A 15 -40.66 39.77 29.25
C GLY A 15 -40.20 40.73 28.14
N ILE A 16 -40.87 41.87 28.07
CA ILE A 16 -40.90 42.94 27.05
C ILE A 16 -39.61 43.79 26.94
N LEU A 17 -39.19 44.03 25.69
CA LEU A 17 -38.79 45.29 25.02
C LEU A 17 -38.01 46.40 25.77
N CYS A 18 -36.86 46.80 25.22
CA CYS A 18 -36.44 48.21 25.04
C CYS A 18 -35.35 48.33 23.95
N ALA A 19 -35.50 49.33 23.10
CA ALA A 19 -34.67 49.61 21.93
C ALA A 19 -33.55 50.62 22.25
N ALA A 20 -32.41 50.51 21.55
CA ALA A 20 -31.58 51.63 21.08
C ALA A 20 -30.50 51.08 20.13
N GLY A 21 -30.41 51.66 18.93
CA GLY A 21 -29.50 51.21 17.88
C GLY A 21 -28.06 51.68 18.02
N CYS A 22 -27.18 51.05 17.25
CA CYS A 22 -26.01 51.72 16.68
C CYS A 22 -25.67 51.01 15.36
N THR A 23 -25.66 51.79 14.28
CA THR A 23 -25.26 51.38 12.93
C THR A 23 -23.74 51.31 12.84
N THR A 24 -23.18 50.15 12.49
CA THR A 24 -21.82 50.06 11.92
C THR A 24 -21.69 48.81 11.05
N THR A 25 -21.80 49.05 9.74
CA THR A 25 -20.91 48.61 8.65
C THR A 25 -20.43 47.15 8.62
N GLU A 26 -20.84 46.45 7.55
CA GLU A 26 -20.15 45.28 6.98
C GLU A 26 -18.64 45.48 6.93
N THR A 27 -17.90 44.53 7.48
CA THR A 27 -16.53 44.25 7.05
C THR A 27 -16.43 42.75 6.93
N ALA A 28 -16.41 42.28 5.69
CA ALA A 28 -16.01 40.94 5.31
C ALA A 28 -14.58 40.71 5.81
N GLY A 29 -14.46 40.06 6.96
CA GLY A 29 -13.21 39.43 7.38
C GLY A 29 -13.12 38.09 6.67
N GLY A 30 -12.25 38.01 5.66
CA GLY A 30 -11.85 36.73 5.09
C GLY A 30 -11.31 35.85 6.21
N GLU A 31 -11.96 34.72 6.46
CA GLU A 31 -11.41 33.68 7.31
C GLU A 31 -10.08 33.26 6.68
N THR A 32 -8.99 33.54 7.40
CA THR A 32 -7.70 32.94 7.12
C THR A 32 -7.89 31.44 7.29
N PRO A 33 -7.63 30.59 6.27
CA PRO A 33 -7.76 29.16 6.46
C PRO A 33 -6.84 28.76 7.60
N THR A 34 -7.43 28.15 8.63
CA THR A 34 -6.68 27.48 9.68
C THR A 34 -5.85 26.41 8.98
N PRO A 35 -4.51 26.34 9.16
CA PRO A 35 -3.73 25.27 8.57
C PRO A 35 -4.27 23.95 9.11
N VAL A 36 -4.77 23.11 8.19
CA VAL A 36 -5.14 21.74 8.50
C VAL A 36 -3.85 21.05 8.92
N ALA A 37 -3.83 20.46 10.12
CA ALA A 37 -2.71 19.65 10.57
C ALA A 37 -2.57 18.47 9.61
N VAL A 38 -1.52 18.48 8.79
CA VAL A 38 -1.11 17.34 7.95
C VAL A 38 -0.67 16.26 8.93
N GLN A 39 -1.36 15.13 8.96
CA GLN A 39 -0.87 13.96 9.70
C GLN A 39 0.12 13.25 8.79
N ASP A 40 1.42 13.46 9.04
CA ASP A 40 2.46 12.75 8.32
C ASP A 40 2.34 11.25 8.64
N LYS A 41 1.97 10.48 7.61
CA LYS A 41 1.92 9.01 7.67
C LYS A 41 3.29 8.50 7.23
N ILE A 42 3.93 7.67 8.04
CA ILE A 42 5.21 7.03 7.70
C ILE A 42 4.98 5.55 7.43
N VAL A 43 5.45 5.06 6.29
CA VAL A 43 5.50 3.65 5.93
C VAL A 43 6.95 3.17 6.02
N LEU A 44 7.18 2.16 6.87
CA LEU A 44 8.50 1.55 7.05
C LEU A 44 8.54 0.24 6.28
N VAL A 45 9.53 0.08 5.41
CA VAL A 45 9.76 -1.13 4.63
C VAL A 45 11.21 -1.55 4.71
N GLY A 46 11.45 -2.85 4.56
CA GLY A 46 12.80 -3.40 4.53
C GLY A 46 12.87 -4.64 3.67
N GLN A 47 13.88 -5.47 3.92
CA GLN A 47 14.18 -6.68 3.14
C GLN A 47 12.97 -7.62 2.98
N ASN A 48 12.08 -7.65 3.98
CA ASN A 48 10.87 -8.48 3.97
C ASN A 48 9.74 -7.98 3.06
N ASN A 49 9.92 -6.80 2.45
CA ASN A 49 9.01 -6.21 1.48
C ASN A 49 9.62 -6.22 0.07
N ASN A 50 10.66 -7.02 -0.17
CA ASN A 50 11.17 -7.19 -1.52
C ASN A 50 10.10 -7.77 -2.43
N ASP A 51 9.94 -7.17 -3.60
CA ASP A 51 8.91 -7.42 -4.60
C ASP A 51 7.47 -7.16 -4.11
N ASP A 52 7.29 -6.44 -2.99
CA ASP A 52 5.97 -6.16 -2.44
C ASP A 52 5.23 -5.04 -3.19
N ILE A 53 3.90 -5.05 -3.09
CA ILE A 53 2.99 -3.99 -3.54
C ILE A 53 2.33 -3.39 -2.31
N ILE A 54 2.60 -2.10 -2.06
CA ILE A 54 2.09 -1.39 -0.88
C ILE A 54 1.29 -0.15 -1.29
N PRO A 55 0.00 -0.07 -0.94
CA PRO A 55 -0.79 1.15 -1.08
C PRO A 55 -0.32 2.26 -0.13
N VAL A 56 -0.14 3.45 -0.67
CA VAL A 56 0.24 4.67 0.07
C VAL A 56 -0.56 5.87 -0.48
N ASP A 57 -0.46 7.02 0.18
CA ASP A 57 -1.02 8.28 -0.32
C ASP A 57 0.11 9.29 -0.63
N MET A 58 -0.23 10.40 -1.30
CA MET A 58 0.72 11.44 -1.71
C MET A 58 1.44 12.14 -0.55
N GLN A 59 0.94 12.01 0.69
CA GLN A 59 1.51 12.62 1.89
C GLN A 59 2.32 11.62 2.73
N THR A 60 2.42 10.37 2.28
CA THR A 60 3.11 9.31 3.01
C THR A 60 4.61 9.43 2.83
N GLU A 61 5.37 9.61 3.92
CA GLU A 61 6.82 9.40 3.92
C GLU A 61 7.09 7.90 3.88
N ILE A 62 7.92 7.45 2.95
CA ILE A 62 8.35 6.06 2.84
C ILE A 62 9.79 5.98 3.35
N ARG A 63 10.05 5.11 4.33
CA ARG A 63 11.41 4.83 4.80
C ARG A 63 11.79 3.40 4.47
N ILE A 64 12.77 3.25 3.59
CA ILE A 64 13.34 1.97 3.18
C ILE A 64 14.60 1.70 4.00
N THR A 65 14.69 0.52 4.59
CA THR A 65 15.75 0.13 5.53
C THR A 65 16.32 -1.24 5.13
N LEU A 66 17.53 -1.27 4.56
CA LEU A 66 18.17 -2.50 4.08
C LEU A 66 19.49 -2.77 4.81
N PRO A 67 19.79 -4.03 5.20
CA PRO A 67 21.09 -4.39 5.74
C PRO A 67 22.22 -4.02 4.77
N GLU A 68 23.29 -3.42 5.30
CA GLU A 68 24.47 -3.03 4.49
C GLU A 68 25.74 -3.25 5.30
N ASN A 69 26.77 -3.82 4.69
CA ASN A 69 28.07 -4.00 5.32
C ASN A 69 29.19 -3.38 4.50
N PRO A 70 29.50 -2.08 4.68
CA PRO A 70 30.54 -1.38 3.91
C PRO A 70 31.94 -1.96 4.11
N THR A 71 32.18 -2.74 5.18
CA THR A 71 33.48 -3.36 5.45
C THR A 71 33.87 -4.43 4.42
N THR A 72 32.91 -4.95 3.66
CA THR A 72 33.14 -5.92 2.56
C THR A 72 33.37 -5.22 1.21
N GLY A 73 33.20 -3.90 1.17
CA GLY A 73 33.20 -3.07 -0.04
C GLY A 73 31.85 -2.96 -0.74
N TYR A 74 30.82 -3.69 -0.31
CA TYR A 74 29.49 -3.65 -0.90
C TYR A 74 28.63 -2.53 -0.31
N SER A 75 27.80 -1.93 -1.15
CA SER A 75 26.81 -0.91 -0.79
C SER A 75 25.60 -1.01 -1.69
N TRP A 76 24.45 -0.56 -1.23
CA TRP A 76 23.29 -0.42 -2.08
C TRP A 76 23.44 0.76 -3.04
N ASN A 77 23.15 0.52 -4.32
CA ASN A 77 23.09 1.53 -5.35
C ASN A 77 21.67 1.60 -5.92
N VAL A 78 21.04 2.77 -5.85
CA VAL A 78 19.69 2.98 -6.38
C VAL A 78 19.71 2.89 -7.91
N THR A 79 18.87 2.02 -8.47
CA THR A 79 18.74 1.80 -9.92
C THR A 79 17.46 2.41 -10.48
N ASN A 80 16.42 2.58 -9.66
CA ASN A 80 15.18 3.24 -10.03
C ASN A 80 14.55 3.95 -8.82
N ALA A 81 14.04 5.17 -9.04
CA ALA A 81 13.21 5.90 -8.10
C ALA A 81 12.17 6.78 -8.82
N ASP A 82 11.78 6.40 -10.05
CA ASP A 82 10.88 7.20 -10.87
C ASP A 82 9.51 7.39 -10.18
N GLY A 83 9.05 8.64 -10.13
CA GLY A 83 7.83 9.01 -9.42
C GLY A 83 7.98 9.19 -7.90
N LEU A 84 9.18 8.91 -7.36
CA LEU A 84 9.56 9.13 -5.96
C LEU A 84 10.67 10.18 -5.89
N ALA A 85 10.75 10.93 -4.79
CA ALA A 85 11.91 11.76 -4.49
C ALA A 85 12.63 11.25 -3.25
N ILE A 86 13.93 11.02 -3.38
CA ILE A 86 14.81 10.71 -2.26
C ILE A 86 15.07 11.99 -1.47
N THR A 87 14.50 12.09 -0.27
CA THR A 87 14.68 13.22 0.65
C THR A 87 15.83 13.00 1.62
N SER A 88 16.20 11.74 1.87
CA SER A 88 17.39 11.35 2.64
C SER A 88 17.95 10.03 2.12
N ASP A 89 19.27 9.90 2.15
CA ASP A 89 20.05 8.71 1.82
C ASP A 89 21.21 8.66 2.83
N ALA A 90 21.24 7.63 3.67
CA ALA A 90 22.22 7.52 4.74
C ALA A 90 22.50 6.08 5.15
N TYR A 91 23.78 5.78 5.37
CA TYR A 91 24.20 4.60 6.12
C TYR A 91 24.19 4.86 7.62
N VAL A 92 23.54 3.97 8.37
CA VAL A 92 23.49 3.95 9.83
C VAL A 92 24.37 2.79 10.32
N PRO A 93 25.47 3.05 11.05
CA PRO A 93 26.31 2.00 11.61
C PRO A 93 25.56 1.21 12.71
N PRO A 94 25.96 -0.04 12.98
CA PRO A 94 25.35 -0.82 14.06
C PRO A 94 25.63 -0.18 15.43
N GLU A 95 24.71 -0.34 16.38
CA GLU A 95 24.87 0.17 17.75
C GLU A 95 26.12 -0.40 18.43
N GLU A 96 26.42 -1.67 18.18
CA GLU A 96 27.65 -2.32 18.65
C GLU A 96 28.74 -2.25 17.57
N GLU A 97 29.70 -1.35 17.76
CA GLU A 97 30.87 -1.23 16.91
C GLU A 97 31.84 -2.40 17.13
N ARG A 98 31.61 -3.51 16.42
CA ARG A 98 32.57 -4.61 16.30
C ARG A 98 33.23 -4.60 14.92
N PRO A 99 34.54 -4.92 14.80
CA PRO A 99 35.18 -5.03 13.50
C PRO A 99 34.41 -5.97 12.56
N GLY A 100 34.00 -5.46 11.41
CA GLY A 100 33.23 -6.21 10.40
C GLY A 100 31.71 -6.26 10.62
N ALA A 101 31.18 -5.63 11.68
CA ALA A 101 29.74 -5.53 11.89
C ALA A 101 29.12 -4.65 10.78
N GLY A 102 28.13 -5.21 10.09
CA GLY A 102 27.29 -4.46 9.15
C GLY A 102 26.30 -3.56 9.89
N GLY A 103 25.89 -2.49 9.23
CA GLY A 103 24.83 -1.59 9.66
C GLY A 103 23.65 -1.68 8.71
N THR A 104 23.09 -0.53 8.36
CA THR A 104 21.86 -0.45 7.59
C THR A 104 21.86 0.78 6.71
N HIS A 105 21.48 0.61 5.45
CA HIS A 105 21.21 1.71 4.54
C HIS A 105 19.76 2.17 4.71
N VAL A 106 19.55 3.47 4.83
CA VAL A 106 18.24 4.08 5.06
C VAL A 106 17.98 5.17 4.02
N TRP A 107 16.92 4.99 3.24
CA TRP A 107 16.35 6.05 2.40
C TRP A 107 15.05 6.58 3.00
N ALA A 108 14.85 7.89 2.91
CA ALA A 108 13.55 8.51 3.06
C ALA A 108 13.09 9.00 1.68
N LEU A 109 11.85 8.68 1.33
CA LEU A 109 11.25 8.90 0.03
C LEU A 109 9.89 9.58 0.18
N GLU A 110 9.55 10.43 -0.77
CA GLU A 110 8.21 11.02 -0.90
C GLU A 110 7.65 10.76 -2.30
N PRO A 111 6.39 10.29 -2.42
CA PRO A 111 5.69 10.25 -3.70
C PRO A 111 5.59 11.63 -4.36
N LYS A 112 5.79 11.68 -5.68
CA LYS A 112 5.64 12.90 -6.49
C LYS A 112 4.51 12.81 -7.51
N VAL A 113 4.01 11.61 -7.76
CA VAL A 113 2.88 11.35 -8.66
C VAL A 113 1.99 10.28 -8.06
N THR A 114 0.70 10.32 -8.40
CA THR A 114 -0.24 9.24 -8.12
C THR A 114 -0.08 8.10 -9.11
N GLY A 115 -0.52 6.90 -8.75
CA GLY A 115 -0.43 5.69 -9.57
C GLY A 115 0.71 4.78 -9.11
N ILE A 116 1.18 3.92 -10.02
CA ILE A 116 2.23 2.96 -9.74
C ILE A 116 3.60 3.63 -9.83
N VAL A 117 4.37 3.53 -8.76
CA VAL A 117 5.75 3.98 -8.69
C VAL A 117 6.61 2.86 -8.09
N THR A 118 7.87 2.79 -8.50
CA THR A 118 8.76 1.70 -8.12
C THR A 118 10.08 2.26 -7.60
N PHE A 119 10.56 1.70 -6.50
CA PHE A 119 11.93 1.87 -6.05
C PHE A 119 12.69 0.58 -6.30
N SER A 120 13.88 0.68 -6.89
CA SER A 120 14.80 -0.45 -7.05
C SER A 120 16.22 -0.07 -6.70
N ALA A 121 16.96 -1.00 -6.09
CA ALA A 121 18.36 -0.88 -5.77
C ALA A 121 19.08 -2.23 -5.98
N VAL A 122 20.40 -2.17 -6.19
CA VAL A 122 21.27 -3.34 -6.33
C VAL A 122 22.42 -3.25 -5.34
N TYR A 123 22.74 -4.35 -4.67
CA TYR A 123 23.79 -4.43 -3.67
C TYR A 123 25.11 -4.87 -4.29
N VAL A 124 25.97 -3.90 -4.58
CA VAL A 124 27.21 -4.10 -5.36
C VAL A 124 28.37 -3.34 -4.77
N ARG A 125 29.57 -3.70 -5.20
CA ARG A 125 30.72 -2.81 -5.07
C ARG A 125 30.56 -1.68 -6.09
N PRO A 126 30.60 -0.40 -5.68
CA PRO A 126 30.30 0.72 -6.58
C PRO A 126 31.32 0.91 -7.71
N TRP A 127 32.45 0.17 -7.68
CA TRP A 127 33.46 0.13 -8.75
C TRP A 127 33.39 -1.14 -9.62
N GLU A 128 32.46 -2.05 -9.36
CA GLU A 128 32.21 -3.26 -10.16
C GLU A 128 30.93 -3.06 -10.97
N ASP A 129 30.83 -3.73 -12.12
CA ASP A 129 29.60 -3.75 -12.90
C ASP A 129 28.57 -4.66 -12.22
N ALA A 130 27.30 -4.27 -12.27
CA ALA A 130 26.23 -5.12 -11.76
C ALA A 130 26.07 -6.39 -12.61
N HIS A 131 25.86 -7.51 -11.93
CA HIS A 131 25.64 -8.84 -12.48
C HIS A 131 24.20 -9.31 -12.22
N PRO A 132 23.67 -10.22 -13.06
CA PRO A 132 22.31 -10.74 -12.89
C PRO A 132 22.04 -11.46 -11.56
N ASP A 133 23.11 -11.96 -10.93
CA ASP A 133 23.03 -12.72 -9.67
C ASP A 133 23.27 -11.85 -8.43
N ASP A 134 23.48 -10.53 -8.62
CA ASP A 134 23.62 -9.61 -7.50
C ASP A 134 22.32 -9.49 -6.72
N GLU A 135 22.45 -9.26 -5.42
CA GLU A 135 21.30 -9.03 -4.57
C GLU A 135 20.60 -7.72 -5.00
N THR A 136 19.30 -7.82 -5.25
CA THR A 136 18.47 -6.70 -5.67
C THR A 136 17.35 -6.50 -4.68
N TYR A 137 16.89 -5.26 -4.59
CA TYR A 137 15.69 -4.88 -3.88
C TYR A 137 14.78 -4.12 -4.83
N THR A 138 13.54 -4.56 -4.96
CA THR A 138 12.49 -3.84 -5.69
C THR A 138 11.26 -3.76 -4.81
N ILE A 139 10.58 -2.62 -4.81
CA ILE A 139 9.29 -2.47 -4.14
C ILE A 139 8.41 -1.55 -4.97
N THR A 140 7.14 -1.91 -5.06
CA THR A 140 6.13 -1.15 -5.80
C THR A 140 5.18 -0.49 -4.83
N PHE A 141 4.94 0.80 -5.03
CA PHE A 141 3.93 1.55 -4.31
C PHE A 141 2.79 1.91 -5.24
N TYR A 142 1.56 1.67 -4.77
CA TYR A 142 0.39 2.28 -5.38
C TYR A 142 0.06 3.56 -4.62
N VAL A 143 0.42 4.70 -5.21
CA VAL A 143 0.15 6.02 -4.65
C VAL A 143 -1.29 6.38 -5.02
N ALA A 144 -2.21 6.07 -4.11
CA ALA A 144 -3.63 6.26 -4.29
C ALA A 144 -3.95 7.77 -4.48
N PRO A 145 -4.75 8.13 -5.50
CA PRO A 145 -5.33 9.47 -5.59
C PRO A 145 -6.10 9.86 -4.33
N GLU A 146 -6.24 11.16 -4.10
CA GLU A 146 -7.00 11.64 -2.93
C GLU A 146 -8.45 11.10 -2.95
N GLY A 147 -8.86 10.48 -1.85
CA GLY A 147 -10.19 9.89 -1.71
C GLY A 147 -10.32 8.46 -2.23
N THR A 148 -9.29 7.89 -2.86
CA THR A 148 -9.26 6.47 -3.23
C THR A 148 -9.01 5.60 -2.00
N THR A 149 -9.88 4.62 -1.78
CA THR A 149 -9.65 3.52 -0.84
C THR A 149 -9.13 2.31 -1.59
N VAL A 150 -8.26 1.52 -0.93
CA VAL A 150 -7.84 0.22 -1.44
C VAL A 150 -8.51 -0.87 -0.60
N VAL A 151 -9.33 -1.69 -1.25
CA VAL A 151 -10.04 -2.80 -0.61
C VAL A 151 -9.14 -4.03 -0.62
N ASP A 152 -8.81 -4.55 0.56
CA ASP A 152 -8.05 -5.79 0.69
C ASP A 152 -8.96 -7.00 0.43
N VAL A 153 -8.53 -7.86 -0.50
CA VAL A 153 -9.18 -9.13 -0.82
C VAL A 153 -8.20 -10.25 -0.56
N ILE A 154 -8.61 -11.21 0.27
CA ILE A 154 -7.79 -12.33 0.70
C ILE A 154 -8.47 -13.66 0.38
N SER A 155 -7.80 -14.78 0.63
CA SER A 155 -8.33 -16.14 0.42
C SER A 155 -9.71 -16.37 1.04
N ALA A 156 -10.01 -15.74 2.19
CA ALA A 156 -11.31 -15.83 2.87
C ALA A 156 -12.49 -15.22 2.07
N ASN A 157 -12.21 -14.40 1.05
CA ASN A 157 -13.22 -13.79 0.19
C ASN A 157 -13.64 -14.68 -0.99
N ASN A 158 -13.08 -15.88 -1.14
CA ASN A 158 -13.38 -16.73 -2.29
C ASN A 158 -14.89 -17.00 -2.45
N GLY A 159 -15.42 -16.82 -3.65
CA GLY A 159 -16.82 -16.98 -4.02
C GLY A 159 -17.75 -15.85 -3.54
N THR A 160 -17.20 -14.74 -3.06
CA THR A 160 -17.98 -13.60 -2.55
C THR A 160 -18.09 -12.44 -3.55
N THR A 161 -18.97 -11.48 -3.25
CA THR A 161 -19.05 -10.20 -3.96
C THR A 161 -18.35 -9.13 -3.13
N ILE A 162 -17.45 -8.40 -3.76
CA ILE A 162 -16.70 -7.28 -3.19
C ILE A 162 -17.38 -5.98 -3.65
N SER A 163 -17.87 -5.20 -2.69
CA SER A 163 -18.39 -3.87 -2.97
C SER A 163 -17.24 -2.88 -3.11
N VAL A 164 -17.21 -2.13 -4.21
CA VAL A 164 -16.12 -1.20 -4.54
C VAL A 164 -16.73 0.13 -4.97
N SER A 165 -16.34 1.23 -4.36
CA SER A 165 -16.82 2.55 -4.77
C SER A 165 -16.09 3.02 -6.03
N LYS A 166 -16.72 3.89 -6.81
CA LYS A 166 -16.07 4.46 -7.99
C LYS A 166 -14.79 5.21 -7.62
N GLY A 167 -13.68 4.83 -8.25
CA GLY A 167 -12.35 5.41 -8.01
C GLY A 167 -11.53 4.67 -6.95
N ASP A 168 -12.10 3.67 -6.29
CA ASP A 168 -11.38 2.76 -5.40
C ASP A 168 -10.61 1.70 -6.20
N ALA A 169 -9.62 1.10 -5.55
CA ALA A 169 -8.84 -0.03 -6.08
C ALA A 169 -9.02 -1.26 -5.19
N VAL A 170 -8.61 -2.42 -5.69
CA VAL A 170 -8.61 -3.68 -4.94
C VAL A 170 -7.19 -4.24 -4.92
N LEU A 171 -6.71 -4.65 -3.75
CA LEU A 171 -5.48 -5.41 -3.60
C LEU A 171 -5.82 -6.85 -3.23
N VAL A 172 -5.71 -7.75 -4.20
CA VAL A 172 -5.90 -9.20 -3.99
C VAL A 172 -4.59 -9.77 -3.46
N THR A 173 -4.61 -10.51 -2.35
CA THR A 173 -3.45 -11.20 -1.77
C THR A 173 -3.80 -12.66 -1.51
N LEU A 174 -3.13 -13.58 -2.21
CA LEU A 174 -3.29 -15.03 -2.06
C LEU A 174 -1.99 -15.68 -1.64
N ASP A 175 -2.06 -16.70 -0.77
CA ASP A 175 -0.89 -17.51 -0.44
C ASP A 175 -0.45 -18.30 -1.69
N GLU A 176 0.85 -18.33 -1.96
CA GLU A 176 1.44 -19.02 -3.13
C GLU A 176 2.71 -19.76 -2.73
N ASN A 177 2.90 -20.99 -3.21
CA ASN A 177 4.12 -21.75 -2.96
C ASN A 177 4.78 -22.25 -4.26
N PRO A 178 5.63 -21.41 -4.89
CA PRO A 178 6.26 -21.72 -6.18
C PRO A 178 7.22 -22.90 -6.12
N THR A 179 7.69 -23.29 -4.93
CA THR A 179 8.63 -24.42 -4.78
C THR A 179 8.04 -25.77 -5.19
N THR A 180 6.71 -25.83 -5.37
CA THR A 180 5.98 -26.99 -5.89
C THR A 180 5.84 -26.98 -7.43
N GLY A 181 6.27 -25.90 -8.09
CA GLY A 181 6.07 -25.63 -9.51
C GLY A 181 4.71 -25.05 -9.86
N TYR A 182 3.87 -24.73 -8.87
CA TYR A 182 2.56 -24.13 -9.05
C TYR A 182 2.62 -22.62 -8.84
N GLN A 183 1.84 -21.87 -9.60
CA GLN A 183 1.67 -20.44 -9.48
C GLN A 183 0.21 -20.08 -9.71
N TRP A 184 -0.24 -18.96 -9.15
CA TRP A 184 -1.51 -18.38 -9.52
C TRP A 184 -1.43 -17.74 -10.90
N ASN A 185 -2.47 -17.95 -11.69
CA ASN A 185 -2.71 -17.23 -12.93
C ASN A 185 -4.08 -16.54 -12.81
N ALA A 186 -4.05 -15.21 -12.73
CA ALA A 186 -5.24 -14.39 -12.54
C ALA A 186 -5.67 -13.71 -13.84
N SER A 187 -6.97 -13.50 -13.97
CA SER A 187 -7.60 -12.76 -15.05
C SER A 187 -8.76 -11.93 -14.50
N VAL A 188 -9.10 -10.86 -15.21
CA VAL A 188 -10.21 -9.98 -14.85
C VAL A 188 -11.16 -9.80 -16.04
N SER A 189 -12.39 -9.39 -15.74
CA SER A 189 -13.41 -9.09 -16.74
C SER A 189 -14.21 -7.84 -16.36
N GLY A 190 -15.07 -7.38 -17.27
CA GLY A 190 -15.90 -6.20 -17.02
C GLY A 190 -15.08 -4.90 -17.14
N SER A 191 -15.16 -4.05 -16.11
CA SER A 191 -14.37 -2.82 -16.03
C SER A 191 -13.06 -2.99 -15.25
N ALA A 192 -12.83 -4.15 -14.63
CA ALA A 192 -11.62 -4.43 -13.87
C ALA A 192 -10.39 -4.61 -14.77
N GLU A 193 -9.26 -4.07 -14.31
CA GLU A 193 -7.93 -4.17 -14.94
C GLU A 193 -6.89 -4.51 -13.87
N ILE A 194 -6.11 -5.58 -14.09
CA ILE A 194 -4.91 -5.85 -13.28
C ILE A 194 -3.82 -4.90 -13.79
N VAL A 195 -3.45 -3.92 -12.96
CA VAL A 195 -2.44 -2.91 -13.33
C VAL A 195 -1.03 -3.30 -12.93
N THR A 196 -0.91 -4.16 -11.91
CA THR A 196 0.36 -4.78 -11.53
C THR A 196 0.11 -6.03 -10.70
N ASP A 197 1.01 -6.98 -10.80
CA ASP A 197 1.06 -8.17 -9.95
C ASP A 197 2.49 -8.46 -9.51
N SER A 198 2.64 -9.16 -8.39
CA SER A 198 3.94 -9.56 -7.89
C SER A 198 3.83 -10.73 -6.91
N PHE A 199 4.80 -11.64 -6.98
CA PHE A 199 5.01 -12.67 -5.98
C PHE A 199 6.05 -12.21 -4.95
N VAL A 200 5.65 -12.15 -3.68
CA VAL A 200 6.49 -11.80 -2.54
C VAL A 200 6.94 -13.08 -1.85
N PRO A 201 8.23 -13.47 -1.96
CA PRO A 201 8.74 -14.64 -1.26
C PRO A 201 8.74 -14.41 0.25
N PRO A 202 8.64 -15.48 1.06
CA PRO A 202 8.77 -15.35 2.51
C PRO A 202 10.19 -14.90 2.84
N TYR A 203 10.32 -13.84 3.64
CA TYR A 203 11.62 -13.40 4.10
C TYR A 203 12.15 -14.28 5.23
N SER A 204 13.37 -14.77 5.03
CA SER A 204 14.14 -15.49 6.05
C SER A 204 15.62 -15.25 5.80
N GLU A 205 16.38 -14.94 6.86
CA GLU A 205 17.84 -14.82 6.79
C GLU A 205 18.51 -16.14 6.36
N ILE A 206 17.83 -17.27 6.61
CA ILE A 206 18.24 -18.59 6.14
C ILE A 206 17.22 -19.05 5.11
N PRO A 207 17.58 -19.25 3.84
CA PRO A 207 16.64 -19.72 2.82
C PRO A 207 15.95 -21.00 3.27
N ILE A 208 14.63 -20.95 3.42
CA ILE A 208 13.82 -22.11 3.78
C ILE A 208 13.27 -22.69 2.48
N SER A 209 13.90 -23.77 2.00
CA SER A 209 13.36 -24.51 0.87
C SER A 209 11.95 -24.99 1.19
N GLY A 210 10.99 -24.64 0.34
CA GLY A 210 9.59 -25.05 0.51
C GLY A 210 8.68 -24.02 1.19
N ALA A 211 9.21 -22.90 1.69
CA ALA A 211 8.38 -21.86 2.30
C ALA A 211 7.53 -21.15 1.24
N GLY A 212 6.22 -21.12 1.45
CA GLY A 212 5.28 -20.36 0.62
C GLY A 212 5.42 -18.85 0.87
N GLY A 213 5.21 -18.07 -0.18
CA GLY A 213 5.06 -16.63 -0.14
C GLY A 213 3.62 -16.21 -0.38
N ILE A 214 3.44 -15.00 -0.86
CA ILE A 214 2.13 -14.46 -1.24
C ILE A 214 2.22 -13.86 -2.64
N HIS A 215 1.16 -13.99 -3.43
CA HIS A 215 1.00 -13.32 -4.69
C HIS A 215 -0.02 -12.20 -4.53
N LYS A 216 0.35 -11.00 -4.97
CA LYS A 216 -0.47 -9.80 -4.92
C LYS A 216 -0.84 -9.33 -6.32
N TRP A 217 -2.10 -8.92 -6.51
CA TRP A 217 -2.57 -8.22 -7.70
C TRP A 217 -3.24 -6.92 -7.27
N LEU A 218 -2.83 -5.82 -7.88
CA LEU A 218 -3.56 -4.57 -7.80
C LEU A 218 -4.51 -4.46 -8.98
N VAL A 219 -5.79 -4.26 -8.67
CA VAL A 219 -6.87 -4.14 -9.64
C VAL A 219 -7.47 -2.75 -9.56
N THR A 220 -7.58 -2.07 -10.70
CA THR A 220 -8.30 -0.80 -10.87
C THR A 220 -9.48 -0.98 -11.82
N PHE A 221 -10.32 0.05 -11.97
CA PHE A 221 -11.52 -0.02 -12.79
C PHE A 221 -11.61 1.11 -13.81
N ASP A 222 -11.85 0.78 -15.08
CA ASP A 222 -12.22 1.75 -16.11
C ASP A 222 -13.74 2.03 -16.04
N GLY A 223 -14.11 3.05 -15.27
CA GLY A 223 -15.49 3.47 -15.08
C GLY A 223 -16.11 2.96 -13.78
N GLU A 224 -17.33 2.44 -13.86
CA GLU A 224 -18.04 1.94 -12.68
C GLU A 224 -17.52 0.53 -12.33
N PRO A 225 -17.16 0.23 -11.06
CA PRO A 225 -16.61 -1.08 -10.71
C PRO A 225 -17.57 -2.23 -11.04
N SER A 226 -17.11 -3.17 -11.86
CA SER A 226 -17.90 -4.31 -12.32
C SER A 226 -17.01 -5.41 -12.88
N GLY A 227 -17.56 -6.63 -12.91
CA GLY A 227 -16.91 -7.81 -13.47
C GLY A 227 -16.35 -8.73 -12.39
N ASN A 228 -15.37 -9.55 -12.76
CA ASN A 228 -14.84 -10.59 -11.88
C ASN A 228 -13.31 -10.52 -11.82
N PHE A 229 -12.76 -11.03 -10.74
CA PHE A 229 -11.38 -11.52 -10.67
C PHE A 229 -11.43 -13.03 -10.51
N ASP A 230 -10.79 -13.74 -11.43
CA ASP A 230 -10.73 -15.18 -11.48
C ASP A 230 -9.26 -15.62 -11.53
N ALA A 231 -8.85 -16.49 -10.60
CA ALA A 231 -7.50 -17.04 -10.57
C ALA A 231 -7.52 -18.56 -10.45
N GLY A 232 -6.66 -19.22 -11.23
CA GLY A 232 -6.40 -20.65 -11.16
C GLY A 232 -4.99 -20.93 -10.68
N TYR A 233 -4.84 -21.88 -9.76
CA TYR A 233 -3.54 -22.30 -9.25
C TYR A 233 -3.05 -23.54 -9.99
N GLY A 234 -1.95 -23.39 -10.73
CA GLY A 234 -1.48 -24.44 -11.64
C GLY A 234 -0.06 -24.23 -12.12
N ARG A 235 0.46 -25.21 -12.85
CA ARG A 235 1.73 -25.06 -13.56
C ARG A 235 1.52 -24.20 -14.80
N PRO A 236 2.39 -23.21 -15.06
CA PRO A 236 2.20 -22.29 -16.19
C PRO A 236 2.19 -22.95 -17.57
N TRP A 237 2.75 -24.16 -17.68
CA TRP A 237 2.84 -24.93 -18.92
C TRP A 237 1.80 -26.06 -19.03
N GLU A 238 0.92 -26.22 -18.05
CA GLU A 238 -0.17 -27.20 -18.07
C GLU A 238 -1.52 -26.48 -18.28
N GLU A 239 -2.45 -27.11 -18.99
CA GLU A 239 -3.83 -26.61 -18.99
C GLU A 239 -4.40 -26.72 -17.57
N THR A 240 -5.21 -25.75 -17.18
CA THR A 240 -5.86 -25.74 -15.86
C THR A 240 -6.71 -27.01 -15.71
N ALA A 241 -6.30 -27.88 -14.78
CA ALA A 241 -7.03 -29.09 -14.46
C ALA A 241 -8.40 -28.76 -13.84
N GLU A 242 -9.40 -29.62 -14.04
CA GLU A 242 -10.75 -29.42 -13.46
C GLU A 242 -10.75 -29.40 -11.92
N ASP A 243 -9.75 -30.02 -11.29
CA ASP A 243 -9.55 -30.08 -9.84
C ASP A 243 -8.52 -29.08 -9.30
N ALA A 244 -8.07 -28.14 -10.15
CA ALA A 244 -7.17 -27.08 -9.72
C ALA A 244 -7.81 -26.21 -8.62
N GLU A 245 -6.98 -25.74 -7.70
CA GLU A 245 -7.42 -24.74 -6.73
C GLU A 245 -7.75 -23.44 -7.47
N THR A 246 -8.92 -22.87 -7.16
CA THR A 246 -9.43 -21.67 -7.84
C THR A 246 -9.88 -20.64 -6.83
N PHE A 247 -9.72 -19.38 -7.21
CA PHE A 247 -10.20 -18.23 -6.48
C PHE A 247 -11.03 -17.36 -7.41
N SER A 248 -12.23 -16.96 -6.97
CA SER A 248 -13.09 -16.08 -7.75
C SER A 248 -13.82 -15.09 -6.85
N VAL A 249 -13.86 -13.82 -7.26
CA VAL A 249 -14.70 -12.78 -6.63
C VAL A 249 -15.39 -11.95 -7.70
N ILE A 250 -16.57 -11.44 -7.35
CA ILE A 250 -17.34 -10.52 -8.21
C ILE A 250 -17.15 -9.09 -7.67
N PHE A 251 -16.82 -8.14 -8.51
CA PHE A 251 -16.79 -6.72 -8.18
C PHE A 251 -18.15 -6.08 -8.45
N ALA A 252 -18.68 -5.36 -7.47
CA ALA A 252 -19.93 -4.63 -7.59
C ALA A 252 -19.77 -3.16 -7.15
N GLY A 253 -20.00 -2.24 -8.09
CA GLY A 253 -20.05 -0.79 -7.85
C GLY A 253 -21.13 -0.42 -6.84
N VAL A 254 -20.79 0.45 -5.89
CA VAL A 254 -21.69 0.97 -4.84
C VAL A 254 -21.65 2.48 -4.69
#